data_AF-A0AAU3JEH0-F1
#
_entry.id   AF-A0AAU3JEH0-F1
#
_cell.length_a   1.000
_cell.length_b   1.000
_cell.length_c   1.000
_cell.angle_alpha   90.00
_cell.angle_beta   90.00
_cell.angle_gamma   90.00
#
_symmetry.space_group_name_H-M   'P 1'
#
loop_
_entity.id
_entity.type
_entity.pdbx_description
1 polymer ?
#
loop_
_entity_poly.entity_id
_entity_poly.type
_entity_poly.pdbx_seq_one_letter_code
_entity_poly.pdbx_strand_id
1 'polypeptide(L)'
;MSTYVYGIAASSYPALPKGMSGVGDPPLPVRVLTEGELAAVVSDAPEGLRPKRKDLLAHQAVLAEVGAEGAVLPMRFGSVAPDDDTVTSVLAERADHYKERLHALDGKVEYNVKATHQEDAVLHRVMSENPEIRAMSEANRQAGGGSYDQRLQLGEMVVAAVQAREAEDASDVQRALEQVAADVNAGPESSGWLVNLSFLVDRDSAETFLAAVEQVRKDYPHIELRVNGPLPPYSFVEPGPAEHAGSTAGPGIAQE
;
A
#
# COMPACT_ATOMS: atom_id res chain seq x y z
N MET A 1 9.00 27.93 -13.03
CA MET A 1 9.62 27.00 -12.06
C MET A 1 8.81 25.73 -12.12
N SER A 2 9.43 24.57 -11.95
CA SER A 2 8.69 23.31 -11.93
C SER A 2 7.80 23.22 -10.70
N THR A 3 6.69 22.50 -10.85
CA THR A 3 5.60 22.44 -9.88
C THR A 3 5.52 21.04 -9.30
N TYR A 4 5.64 20.93 -7.98
CA TYR A 4 5.46 19.68 -7.25
C TYR A 4 3.98 19.49 -6.93
N VAL A 5 3.40 18.35 -7.31
CA VAL A 5 1.97 18.07 -7.14
C VAL A 5 1.79 17.05 -6.03
N TYR A 6 1.06 17.43 -4.98
CA TYR A 6 0.74 16.56 -3.85
C TYR A 6 -0.47 15.68 -4.16
N GLY A 7 -1.55 16.29 -4.66
CA GLY A 7 -2.83 15.62 -4.89
C GLY A 7 -3.82 16.50 -5.63
N ILE A 8 -4.90 15.88 -6.11
CA ILE A 8 -6.02 16.55 -6.75
C ILE A 8 -7.24 16.45 -5.83
N ALA A 9 -8.00 17.53 -5.70
CA ALA A 9 -9.20 17.64 -4.89
C ALA A 9 -10.30 18.38 -5.67
N ALA A 10 -11.51 18.44 -5.11
CA ALA A 10 -12.56 19.31 -5.63
C ALA A 10 -12.21 20.79 -5.38
N SER A 11 -12.59 21.70 -6.28
CA SER A 11 -12.35 23.14 -6.08
C SER A 11 -13.17 23.75 -4.94
N SER A 12 -14.20 23.03 -4.46
CA SER A 12 -14.95 23.35 -3.25
C SER A 12 -14.18 23.04 -1.96
N TYR A 13 -13.00 22.41 -2.04
CA TYR A 13 -12.15 22.16 -0.89
C TYR A 13 -11.81 23.47 -0.15
N PRO A 14 -11.90 23.50 1.19
CA PRO A 14 -11.64 24.71 1.96
C PRO A 14 -10.21 25.24 1.76
N ALA A 15 -9.98 26.53 2.02
CA ALA A 15 -8.63 27.07 1.90
C ALA A 15 -7.64 26.30 2.80
N LEU A 16 -6.45 25.98 2.27
CA LEU A 16 -5.39 25.30 3.02
C LEU A 16 -5.10 26.05 4.34
N PRO A 17 -4.77 25.33 5.43
CA PRO A 17 -4.38 25.96 6.68
C PRO A 17 -3.22 26.95 6.48
N LYS A 18 -3.32 28.10 7.15
CA LYS A 18 -2.27 29.12 7.09
C LYS A 18 -0.94 28.54 7.61
N GLY A 19 0.11 28.70 6.82
CA GLY A 19 1.46 28.24 7.18
C GLY A 19 1.71 26.75 6.92
N MET A 20 0.82 26.07 6.20
CA MET A 20 1.10 24.71 5.73
C MET A 20 2.40 24.70 4.93
N SER A 21 3.29 23.79 5.33
CA SER A 21 4.62 23.64 4.77
C SER A 21 4.70 22.32 4.02
N GLY A 22 5.21 22.38 2.78
CA GLY A 22 5.36 21.25 1.89
C GLY A 22 6.78 20.66 1.91
N VAL A 23 7.08 19.87 0.89
CA VAL A 23 8.40 19.26 0.66
C VAL A 23 9.44 20.34 0.33
N GLY A 24 10.61 20.27 0.97
CA GLY A 24 11.72 21.19 0.71
C GLY A 24 12.65 21.38 1.90
N ASP A 25 13.79 22.02 1.64
CA ASP A 25 14.73 22.47 2.66
C ASP A 25 15.32 23.85 2.27
N PRO A 26 14.78 24.97 2.78
CA PRO A 26 13.67 25.06 3.73
C PRO A 26 12.32 24.58 3.14
N PRO A 27 11.32 24.23 3.97
CA PRO A 27 10.01 23.79 3.49
C PRO A 27 9.35 24.85 2.58
N LEU A 28 8.79 24.39 1.46
CA LEU A 28 8.17 25.27 0.47
C LEU A 28 6.69 25.51 0.80
N PRO A 29 6.15 26.72 0.55
CA PRO A 29 4.75 27.00 0.81
C PRO A 29 3.85 26.18 -0.11
N VAL A 30 2.79 25.60 0.46
CA VAL A 30 1.77 24.89 -0.30
C VAL A 30 0.72 25.89 -0.79
N ARG A 31 0.28 25.73 -2.03
CA ARG A 31 -0.73 26.56 -2.69
C ARG A 31 -1.69 25.68 -3.50
N VAL A 32 -2.78 26.29 -3.94
CA VAL A 32 -3.82 25.61 -4.72
C VAL A 32 -3.89 26.23 -6.11
N LEU A 33 -3.91 25.38 -7.13
CA LEU A 33 -4.23 25.75 -8.50
C LEU A 33 -5.63 25.24 -8.82
N THR A 34 -6.54 26.10 -9.24
CA THR A 34 -7.92 25.75 -9.55
C THR A 34 -8.15 25.72 -11.05
N GLU A 35 -8.84 24.70 -11.55
CA GLU A 35 -9.30 24.61 -12.92
C GLU A 35 -10.71 23.99 -12.94
N GLY A 36 -11.71 24.79 -13.31
CA GLY A 36 -13.12 24.41 -13.22
C GLY A 36 -13.54 23.93 -11.82
N GLU A 37 -14.04 22.70 -11.75
CA GLU A 37 -14.50 22.05 -10.50
C GLU A 37 -13.38 21.31 -9.75
N LEU A 38 -12.14 21.39 -10.23
CA LEU A 38 -10.99 20.69 -9.68
C LEU A 38 -9.94 21.66 -9.14
N ALA A 39 -9.15 21.15 -8.21
CA ALA A 39 -8.02 21.84 -7.61
C ALA A 39 -6.82 20.89 -7.51
N ALA A 40 -5.63 21.38 -7.86
CA ALA A 40 -4.36 20.72 -7.54
C ALA A 40 -3.72 21.39 -6.33
N VAL A 41 -3.33 20.58 -5.36
CA VAL A 41 -2.51 21.02 -4.21
C VAL A 41 -1.06 20.89 -4.60
N VAL A 42 -0.33 22.00 -4.61
CA VAL A 42 1.02 22.09 -5.18
C VAL A 42 1.96 22.95 -4.34
N SER A 43 3.25 22.85 -4.65
CA SER A 43 4.27 23.84 -4.27
C SER A 43 5.24 24.00 -5.44
N ASP A 44 6.18 24.93 -5.33
CA ASP A 44 7.35 24.87 -6.21
C ASP A 44 8.10 23.55 -5.94
N ALA A 45 8.75 22.99 -6.96
CA ALA A 45 9.54 21.78 -6.82
C ALA A 45 10.92 22.09 -6.21
N PRO A 46 11.32 21.42 -5.12
CA PRO A 46 12.62 21.64 -4.52
C PRO A 46 13.74 21.07 -5.41
N GLU A 47 14.87 21.76 -5.44
CA GLU A 47 16.07 21.26 -6.10
C GLU A 47 16.57 19.96 -5.44
N GLY A 48 17.06 19.02 -6.26
CA GLY A 48 17.66 17.79 -5.74
C GLY A 48 16.69 16.88 -4.98
N LEU A 49 15.40 16.89 -5.35
CA LEU A 49 14.35 16.06 -4.77
C LEU A 49 14.78 14.59 -4.68
N ARG A 50 14.73 14.04 -3.47
CA ARG A 50 15.00 12.63 -3.17
C ARG A 50 13.99 12.13 -2.15
N PRO A 51 13.65 10.83 -2.12
CA PRO A 51 12.72 10.26 -1.15
C PRO A 51 13.36 10.12 0.24
N LYS A 52 13.79 11.25 0.83
CA LYS A 52 14.28 11.28 2.22
C LYS A 52 13.09 11.17 3.14
N ARG A 53 13.28 10.54 4.31
CA ARG A 53 12.21 10.37 5.32
C ARG A 53 11.45 11.66 5.62
N LYS A 54 12.16 12.78 5.79
CA LYS A 54 11.55 14.09 6.07
C LYS A 54 10.63 14.57 4.94
N ASP A 55 11.02 14.32 3.70
CA ASP A 55 10.31 14.78 2.50
C ASP A 55 9.07 13.90 2.26
N LEU A 56 9.19 12.59 2.48
CA LEU A 56 8.06 11.65 2.46
C LEU A 56 7.01 12.00 3.53
N LEU A 57 7.46 12.32 4.75
CA LEU A 57 6.56 12.73 5.83
C LEU A 57 5.88 14.07 5.54
N ALA A 58 6.60 15.04 4.97
CA ALA A 58 6.02 16.32 4.57
C ALA A 58 4.94 16.15 3.48
N HIS A 59 5.22 15.33 2.45
CA HIS A 59 4.24 14.98 1.42
C HIS A 59 2.99 14.34 2.02
N GLN A 60 3.17 13.36 2.90
CA GLN A 60 2.06 12.68 3.57
C GLN A 60 1.26 13.63 4.46
N ALA A 61 1.91 14.57 5.17
CA ALA A 61 1.23 15.53 6.03
C ALA A 61 0.30 16.46 5.22
N VAL A 62 0.74 16.93 4.05
CA VAL A 62 -0.09 17.74 3.16
C VAL A 62 -1.32 16.95 2.71
N LEU A 63 -1.14 15.71 2.28
CA LEU A 63 -2.25 14.87 1.84
C LEU A 63 -3.20 14.43 2.95
N ALA A 64 -2.69 14.19 4.16
CA ALA A 64 -3.51 13.86 5.32
C ALA A 64 -4.42 15.04 5.71
N GLU A 65 -3.90 16.26 5.67
CA GLU A 65 -4.70 17.46 5.93
C GLU A 65 -5.78 17.64 4.86
N VAL A 66 -5.40 17.55 3.58
CA VAL A 66 -6.35 17.69 2.47
C VAL A 66 -7.41 16.58 2.50
N GLY A 67 -6.99 15.36 2.80
CA GLY A 67 -7.89 14.24 2.96
C GLY A 67 -8.83 14.37 4.17
N ALA A 68 -8.49 15.17 5.19
CA ALA A 68 -9.33 15.32 6.37
C ALA A 68 -10.64 16.04 6.06
N GLU A 69 -10.60 17.08 5.22
CA GLU A 69 -11.76 17.93 4.88
C GLU A 69 -12.51 17.49 3.61
N GLY A 70 -12.00 16.50 2.86
CA GLY A 70 -12.68 15.96 1.69
C GLY A 70 -11.89 14.89 0.94
N ALA A 71 -12.48 14.38 -0.16
CA ALA A 71 -11.80 13.44 -1.04
C ALA A 71 -10.53 14.05 -1.65
N VAL A 72 -9.46 13.26 -1.72
CA VAL A 72 -8.22 13.62 -2.41
C VAL A 72 -7.76 12.44 -3.26
N LEU A 73 -7.31 12.74 -4.48
CA LEU A 73 -6.56 11.81 -5.33
C LEU A 73 -5.07 12.03 -5.02
N PRO A 74 -4.45 11.20 -4.16
CA PRO A 74 -3.06 11.41 -3.79
C PRO A 74 -2.12 11.10 -4.97
N MET A 75 -1.24 12.04 -5.29
CA MET A 75 -0.14 11.80 -6.23
C MET A 75 1.00 11.09 -5.52
N ARG A 76 1.74 10.25 -6.26
CA ARG A 76 2.95 9.62 -5.72
C ARG A 76 4.01 10.69 -5.43
N PHE A 77 4.82 10.45 -4.40
CA PHE A 77 5.95 11.32 -4.08
C PHE A 77 6.82 11.55 -5.31
N GLY A 78 7.13 12.83 -5.57
CA GLY A 78 7.95 13.23 -6.72
C GLY A 78 7.21 13.37 -8.04
N SER A 79 5.89 13.52 -7.97
CA SER A 79 5.10 14.00 -9.11
C SER A 79 5.42 15.47 -9.37
N VAL A 80 6.20 15.75 -10.41
CA VAL A 80 6.65 17.10 -10.78
C VAL A 80 6.21 17.42 -12.22
N ALA A 81 5.59 18.58 -12.40
CA ALA A 81 5.25 19.15 -13.70
C ALA A 81 6.23 20.27 -14.09
N PRO A 82 6.38 20.58 -15.39
CA PRO A 82 7.22 21.67 -15.87
C PRO A 82 6.87 23.05 -15.29
N ASP A 83 5.58 23.30 -15.09
CA ASP A 83 5.01 24.55 -14.57
C ASP A 83 3.52 24.36 -14.17
N ASP A 84 2.92 25.43 -13.65
CA ASP A 84 1.53 25.49 -13.21
C ASP A 84 0.53 25.37 -14.36
N ASP A 85 0.86 25.94 -15.52
CA ASP A 85 0.01 25.92 -16.72
C ASP A 85 -0.13 24.47 -17.22
N THR A 86 0.92 23.67 -17.11
CA THR A 86 0.87 22.24 -17.41
C THR A 86 -0.07 21.50 -16.45
N VAL A 87 -0.01 21.81 -15.14
CA VAL A 87 -0.89 21.18 -14.14
C VAL A 87 -2.35 21.49 -14.43
N THR A 88 -2.68 22.77 -14.62
CA THR A 88 -4.06 23.20 -14.92
C THR A 88 -4.56 22.65 -16.25
N SER A 89 -3.72 22.58 -17.29
CA SER A 89 -4.08 21.95 -18.56
C SER A 89 -4.46 20.46 -18.40
N VAL A 90 -3.71 19.71 -17.58
CA VAL A 90 -4.03 18.30 -17.29
C VAL A 90 -5.33 18.16 -16.51
N LEU A 91 -5.60 19.05 -15.55
CA LEU A 91 -6.88 19.08 -14.84
C LEU A 91 -8.05 19.30 -15.81
N ALA A 92 -7.92 20.24 -16.75
CA ALA A 92 -8.95 20.51 -17.75
C ALA A 92 -9.17 19.31 -18.69
N GLU A 93 -8.09 18.73 -19.22
CA GLU A 93 -8.14 17.61 -20.17
C GLU A 93 -8.81 16.37 -19.55
N ARG A 94 -8.59 16.13 -18.25
CA ARG A 94 -9.03 14.92 -17.54
C ARG A 94 -10.11 15.21 -16.50
N ALA A 95 -10.84 16.31 -16.66
CA ALA A 95 -11.76 16.81 -15.63
C ALA A 95 -12.80 15.76 -15.22
N ASP A 96 -13.45 15.13 -16.18
CA ASP A 96 -14.51 14.14 -15.89
C ASP A 96 -13.96 12.91 -15.17
N HIS A 97 -12.78 12.43 -15.58
CA HIS A 97 -12.11 11.30 -14.94
C HIS A 97 -11.76 11.61 -13.47
N TYR A 98 -11.15 12.76 -13.19
CA TYR A 98 -10.79 13.10 -11.81
C TYR A 98 -12.01 13.36 -10.92
N LYS A 99 -13.08 13.96 -11.45
CA LYS A 99 -14.34 14.12 -10.71
C LYS A 99 -14.98 12.78 -10.35
N GLU A 100 -15.03 11.85 -11.32
CA GLU A 100 -15.55 10.49 -11.07
C GLU A 100 -14.75 9.79 -9.97
N ARG A 101 -13.42 9.87 -10.03
CA ARG A 101 -12.54 9.27 -9.01
C ARG A 101 -12.69 9.93 -7.64
N LEU A 102 -12.78 11.25 -7.58
CA LEU A 102 -13.02 11.96 -6.32
C LEU A 102 -14.35 11.53 -5.69
N HIS A 103 -15.40 11.40 -6.49
CA HIS A 103 -16.70 10.93 -6.02
C HIS A 103 -16.63 9.48 -5.50
N ALA A 104 -15.89 8.59 -6.18
CA ALA A 104 -15.73 7.20 -5.75
C ALA A 104 -14.98 7.08 -4.41
N LEU A 105 -14.05 7.99 -4.12
CA LEU A 105 -13.22 7.99 -2.91
C LEU A 105 -13.79 8.86 -1.78
N ASP A 106 -14.93 9.54 -2.01
CA ASP A 106 -15.50 10.44 -1.03
C ASP A 106 -15.96 9.73 0.25
N GLY A 107 -15.60 10.32 1.39
CA GLY A 107 -15.82 9.74 2.70
C GLY A 107 -15.03 8.45 2.99
N LYS A 108 -14.05 8.07 2.15
CA LYS A 108 -13.28 6.83 2.31
C LYS A 108 -11.82 7.07 2.67
N VAL A 109 -11.21 6.07 3.28
CA VAL A 109 -9.79 6.03 3.66
C VAL A 109 -9.20 4.67 3.31
N GLU A 110 -7.90 4.61 3.10
CA GLU A 110 -7.21 3.34 2.84
C GLU A 110 -6.56 2.78 4.11
N TYR A 111 -6.67 1.47 4.29
CA TYR A 111 -5.87 0.70 5.22
C TYR A 111 -5.07 -0.36 4.45
N ASN A 112 -3.75 -0.36 4.61
CA ASN A 112 -2.91 -1.43 4.09
C ASN A 112 -2.68 -2.48 5.18
N VAL A 113 -3.03 -3.73 4.87
CA VAL A 113 -2.86 -4.89 5.75
C VAL A 113 -1.81 -5.81 5.15
N LYS A 114 -0.79 -6.12 5.96
CA LYS A 114 0.25 -7.08 5.64
C LYS A 114 0.21 -8.25 6.61
N ALA A 115 0.40 -9.46 6.10
CA ALA A 115 0.42 -10.67 6.91
C ALA A 115 1.66 -11.52 6.65
N THR A 116 2.22 -12.09 7.71
CA THR A 116 3.22 -13.16 7.65
C THR A 116 2.80 -14.31 8.53
N HIS A 117 3.33 -15.50 8.27
CA HIS A 117 3.28 -16.55 9.27
C HIS A 117 4.32 -16.32 10.36
N GLN A 118 3.97 -16.69 11.59
CA GLN A 118 4.95 -16.97 12.63
C GLN A 118 5.50 -18.37 12.39
N GLU A 119 6.81 -18.47 12.09
CA GLU A 119 7.47 -19.69 11.61
C GLU A 119 7.18 -20.93 12.49
N ASP A 120 7.38 -20.82 13.81
CA ASP A 120 7.13 -21.93 14.73
C ASP A 120 5.64 -22.32 14.80
N ALA A 121 4.74 -21.33 14.75
CA ALA A 121 3.31 -21.55 14.88
C ALA A 121 2.73 -22.21 13.61
N VAL A 122 3.14 -21.78 12.42
CA VAL A 122 2.72 -22.42 11.17
C VAL A 122 3.28 -23.83 11.07
N LEU A 123 4.55 -24.05 11.44
CA LEU A 123 5.14 -25.39 11.42
C LEU A 123 4.40 -26.33 12.38
N HIS A 124 4.12 -25.90 13.60
CA HIS A 124 3.33 -26.68 14.55
C HIS A 124 1.94 -27.00 13.98
N ARG A 125 1.29 -26.03 13.33
CA ARG A 125 -0.02 -26.21 12.71
C ARG A 125 0.01 -27.22 11.57
N VAL A 126 0.94 -27.09 10.63
CA VAL A 126 1.17 -28.02 9.52
C VAL A 126 1.41 -29.44 10.05
N MET A 127 2.26 -29.59 11.07
CA MET A 127 2.46 -30.89 11.71
C MET A 127 1.15 -31.40 12.33
N SER A 128 0.38 -30.58 13.04
CA SER A 128 -0.86 -31.01 13.69
C SER A 128 -1.98 -31.42 12.72
N GLU A 129 -2.04 -30.80 11.55
CA GLU A 129 -3.09 -30.98 10.54
C GLU A 129 -2.73 -32.06 9.49
N ASN A 130 -1.46 -32.45 9.38
CA ASN A 130 -0.98 -33.44 8.40
C ASN A 130 -0.48 -34.73 9.10
N PRO A 131 -1.33 -35.78 9.23
CA PRO A 131 -0.95 -37.06 9.84
C PRO A 131 0.25 -37.74 9.16
N GLU A 132 0.37 -37.64 7.84
CA GLU A 132 1.45 -38.26 7.06
C GLU A 132 2.82 -37.64 7.39
N ILE A 133 2.89 -36.30 7.44
CA ILE A 133 4.11 -35.57 7.81
C ILE A 133 4.53 -35.95 9.25
N ARG A 134 3.57 -36.03 10.18
CA ARG A 134 3.85 -36.49 11.56
C ARG A 134 4.38 -37.91 11.61
N ALA A 135 3.71 -38.84 10.94
CA ALA A 135 4.09 -40.25 10.93
C ALA A 135 5.51 -40.44 10.35
N MET A 136 5.83 -39.73 9.27
CA MET A 136 7.17 -39.75 8.67
C MET A 136 8.22 -39.11 9.60
N SER A 137 7.90 -37.98 10.23
CA SER A 137 8.79 -37.33 11.21
C SER A 137 9.09 -38.25 12.41
N GLU A 138 8.07 -38.95 12.92
CA GLU A 138 8.22 -39.90 14.03
C GLU A 138 9.02 -41.13 13.61
N ALA A 139 8.73 -41.72 12.45
CA ALA A 139 9.48 -42.85 11.91
C ALA A 139 10.97 -42.51 11.71
N ASN A 140 11.27 -41.35 11.13
CA ASN A 140 12.64 -40.87 10.96
C ASN A 140 13.33 -40.71 12.32
N ARG A 141 12.64 -40.17 13.33
CA ARG A 141 13.18 -40.00 14.69
C ARG A 141 13.49 -41.35 15.36
N GLN A 142 12.59 -42.32 15.25
CA GLN A 142 12.79 -43.68 15.77
C GLN A 142 13.95 -44.40 15.06
N ALA A 143 14.19 -44.09 13.78
CA ALA A 143 15.31 -44.59 12.99
C ALA A 143 16.62 -43.80 13.14
N GLY A 144 16.78 -42.98 14.19
CA GLY A 144 18.01 -42.22 14.44
C GLY A 144 18.20 -40.98 13.57
N GLY A 145 17.11 -40.43 13.02
CA GLY A 145 17.10 -39.24 12.16
C GLY A 145 16.74 -39.50 10.69
N GLY A 146 16.59 -40.76 10.28
CA GLY A 146 16.28 -41.16 8.90
C GLY A 146 17.48 -41.03 7.95
N SER A 147 17.34 -41.60 6.75
CA SER A 147 18.32 -41.46 5.66
C SER A 147 18.35 -40.03 5.10
N TYR A 148 19.31 -39.74 4.22
CA TYR A 148 19.32 -38.46 3.49
C TYR A 148 18.03 -38.26 2.68
N ASP A 149 17.64 -39.26 1.89
CA ASP A 149 16.44 -39.19 1.05
C ASP A 149 15.16 -39.02 1.88
N GLN A 150 15.06 -39.71 3.02
CA GLN A 150 13.91 -39.59 3.93
C GLN A 150 13.81 -38.19 4.57
N ARG A 151 14.95 -37.55 4.86
CA ARG A 151 14.98 -36.18 5.37
C ARG A 151 14.63 -35.17 4.29
N LEU A 152 15.12 -35.38 3.06
CA LEU A 152 14.78 -34.54 1.91
C LEU A 152 13.28 -34.59 1.61
N GLN A 153 12.72 -35.80 1.49
CA GLN A 153 11.29 -36.02 1.25
C GLN A 153 10.43 -35.38 2.34
N LEU A 154 10.79 -35.55 3.62
CA LEU A 154 10.07 -34.89 4.72
C LEU A 154 10.14 -33.36 4.60
N GLY A 155 11.30 -32.81 4.26
CA GLY A 155 11.48 -31.38 4.04
C GLY A 155 10.60 -30.85 2.90
N GLU A 156 10.56 -31.54 1.76
CA GLU A 156 9.71 -31.18 0.62
C GLU A 156 8.22 -31.21 0.98
N MET A 157 7.78 -32.25 1.70
CA MET A 157 6.39 -32.34 2.17
C MET A 157 6.02 -31.20 3.12
N VAL A 158 6.92 -30.84 4.04
CA VAL A 158 6.70 -29.72 4.96
C VAL A 158 6.63 -28.39 4.20
N VAL A 159 7.54 -28.14 3.27
CA VAL A 159 7.53 -26.91 2.45
C VAL A 159 6.24 -26.81 1.64
N ALA A 160 5.82 -27.88 0.97
CA ALA A 160 4.58 -27.89 0.20
C ALA A 160 3.35 -27.64 1.09
N ALA A 161 3.31 -28.23 2.28
CA ALA A 161 2.21 -28.04 3.22
C ALA A 161 2.18 -26.61 3.80
N VAL A 162 3.35 -26.00 4.06
CA VAL A 162 3.43 -24.58 4.47
C VAL A 162 2.93 -23.66 3.36
N GLN A 163 3.33 -23.89 2.11
CA GLN A 163 2.87 -23.08 0.96
C GLN A 163 1.36 -23.21 0.71
N ALA A 164 0.80 -24.42 0.82
CA ALA A 164 -0.64 -24.62 0.74
C ALA A 164 -1.37 -23.86 1.86
N ARG A 165 -0.80 -23.91 3.08
CA ARG A 165 -1.33 -23.18 4.23
C ARG A 165 -1.26 -21.66 4.05
N GLU A 166 -0.18 -21.14 3.49
CA GLU A 166 -0.04 -19.70 3.16
C GLU A 166 -1.16 -19.24 2.22
N ALA A 167 -1.46 -20.01 1.18
CA ALA A 167 -2.52 -19.67 0.23
C ALA A 167 -3.92 -19.70 0.86
N GLU A 168 -4.21 -20.69 1.70
CA GLU A 168 -5.48 -20.79 2.43
C GLU A 168 -5.65 -19.63 3.41
N ASP A 169 -4.62 -19.38 4.24
CA ASP A 169 -4.64 -18.30 5.22
C ASP A 169 -4.75 -16.92 4.55
N ALA A 170 -4.07 -16.71 3.42
CA ALA A 170 -4.18 -15.47 2.66
C ALA A 170 -5.62 -15.24 2.16
N SER A 171 -6.26 -16.29 1.62
CA SER A 171 -7.64 -16.22 1.16
C SER A 171 -8.62 -15.96 2.29
N ASP A 172 -8.40 -16.57 3.46
CA ASP A 172 -9.24 -16.39 4.63
C ASP A 172 -9.13 -14.97 5.22
N VAL A 173 -7.90 -14.44 5.36
CA VAL A 173 -7.68 -13.06 5.82
C VAL A 173 -8.34 -12.07 4.86
N GLN A 174 -8.13 -12.25 3.55
CA GLN A 174 -8.74 -11.40 2.52
C GLN A 174 -10.27 -11.43 2.65
N ARG A 175 -10.88 -12.61 2.63
CA ARG A 175 -12.34 -12.77 2.68
C ARG A 175 -12.93 -12.15 3.94
N ALA A 176 -12.29 -12.32 5.10
CA ALA A 176 -12.76 -11.76 6.36
C ALA A 176 -12.79 -10.22 6.35
N LEU A 177 -11.76 -9.58 5.80
CA LEU A 177 -11.64 -8.12 5.78
C LEU A 177 -12.41 -7.47 4.63
N GLU A 178 -12.57 -8.15 3.50
CA GLU A 178 -13.38 -7.67 2.38
C GLU A 178 -14.85 -7.44 2.77
N GLN A 179 -15.40 -8.22 3.71
CA GLN A 179 -16.80 -8.03 4.13
C GLN A 179 -17.08 -6.68 4.80
N VAL A 180 -16.03 -6.00 5.29
CA VAL A 180 -16.12 -4.72 6.00
C VAL A 180 -15.37 -3.61 5.27
N ALA A 181 -15.01 -3.84 4.01
CA ALA A 181 -14.39 -2.86 3.12
C ALA A 181 -15.30 -2.57 1.93
N ALA A 182 -15.20 -1.36 1.38
CA ALA A 182 -15.89 -0.97 0.17
C ALA A 182 -15.21 -1.51 -1.10
N ASP A 183 -13.88 -1.66 -1.07
CA ASP A 183 -13.07 -2.19 -2.16
C ASP A 183 -11.73 -2.72 -1.65
N VAL A 184 -11.03 -3.51 -2.47
CA VAL A 184 -9.76 -4.16 -2.13
C VAL A 184 -8.84 -4.19 -3.35
N ASN A 185 -7.58 -3.83 -3.15
CA ASN A 185 -6.55 -3.93 -4.18
C ASN A 185 -5.32 -4.66 -3.65
N ALA A 186 -4.71 -5.47 -4.51
CA ALA A 186 -3.43 -6.11 -4.21
C ALA A 186 -2.30 -5.07 -4.23
N GLY A 187 -1.50 -5.08 -3.16
CA GLY A 187 -0.24 -4.37 -3.13
C GLY A 187 0.82 -5.06 -4.01
N PRO A 188 1.99 -4.44 -4.20
CA PRO A 188 3.08 -5.04 -4.97
C PRO A 188 3.50 -6.38 -4.36
N GLU A 189 3.77 -7.36 -5.22
CA GLU A 189 4.33 -8.64 -4.83
C GLU A 189 5.71 -8.43 -4.18
N SER A 190 5.96 -9.10 -3.06
CA SER A 190 7.29 -9.13 -2.46
C SER A 190 7.51 -10.44 -1.71
N SER A 191 8.75 -10.93 -1.72
CA SER A 191 9.12 -12.12 -0.94
C SER A 191 9.00 -11.81 0.55
N GLY A 192 8.08 -12.49 1.24
CA GLY A 192 7.97 -12.47 2.70
C GLY A 192 6.62 -12.06 3.27
N TRP A 193 5.63 -11.68 2.46
CA TRP A 193 4.25 -11.52 2.93
C TRP A 193 3.33 -12.52 2.25
N LEU A 194 2.46 -13.19 3.01
CA LEU A 194 1.37 -13.99 2.45
C LEU A 194 0.18 -13.11 2.03
N VAL A 195 0.02 -11.95 2.67
CA VAL A 195 -0.96 -10.91 2.31
C VAL A 195 -0.26 -9.56 2.28
N ASN A 196 -0.50 -8.79 1.22
CA ASN A 196 -0.21 -7.36 1.13
C ASN A 196 -1.38 -6.73 0.36
N LEU A 197 -2.43 -6.35 1.08
CA LEU A 197 -3.68 -5.86 0.52
C LEU A 197 -3.97 -4.46 1.04
N SER A 198 -4.49 -3.60 0.17
CA SER A 198 -5.06 -2.32 0.55
C SER A 198 -6.57 -2.41 0.49
N PHE A 199 -7.22 -1.94 1.54
CA PHE A 199 -8.67 -1.93 1.70
C PHE A 199 -9.15 -0.49 1.69
N LEU A 200 -10.15 -0.20 0.87
CA LEU A 200 -10.87 1.07 0.87
C LEU A 200 -12.01 0.94 1.86
N VAL A 201 -12.01 1.80 2.88
CA VAL A 201 -12.94 1.70 4.01
C VAL A 201 -13.67 3.02 4.16
N ASP A 202 -14.98 2.96 4.35
CA ASP A 202 -15.75 4.15 4.73
C ASP A 202 -15.22 4.69 6.06
N ARG A 203 -14.92 5.99 6.12
CA ARG A 203 -14.30 6.63 7.29
C ARG A 203 -15.12 6.41 8.55
N ASP A 204 -16.45 6.47 8.44
CA ASP A 204 -17.38 6.26 9.54
C ASP A 204 -17.46 4.79 9.99
N SER A 205 -16.94 3.85 9.19
CA SER A 205 -16.87 2.42 9.50
C SER A 205 -15.45 1.94 9.83
N ALA A 206 -14.49 2.86 9.99
CA ALA A 206 -13.09 2.51 10.26
C ALA A 206 -12.91 1.69 11.55
N GLU A 207 -13.67 1.98 12.61
CA GLU A 207 -13.63 1.21 13.85
C GLU A 207 -14.10 -0.25 13.64
N THR A 208 -15.13 -0.45 12.82
CA THR A 208 -15.62 -1.79 12.44
C THR A 208 -14.56 -2.58 11.69
N PHE A 209 -13.87 -1.94 10.74
CA PHE A 209 -12.78 -2.56 10.00
C PHE A 209 -11.63 -2.98 10.92
N LEU A 210 -11.20 -2.09 11.82
CA LEU A 210 -10.14 -2.40 12.80
C LEU A 210 -10.56 -3.51 13.78
N ALA A 211 -11.83 -3.56 14.18
CA ALA A 211 -12.35 -4.65 15.00
C ALA A 211 -12.31 -6.01 14.24
N ALA A 212 -12.60 -6.02 12.95
CA ALA A 212 -12.46 -7.22 12.11
C ALA A 212 -11.02 -7.69 12.02
N VAL A 213 -10.05 -6.78 11.87
CA VAL A 213 -8.61 -7.09 11.94
C VAL A 213 -8.26 -7.77 13.27
N GLU A 214 -8.71 -7.21 14.39
CA GLU A 214 -8.46 -7.81 15.72
C GLU A 214 -9.14 -9.18 15.89
N GLN A 215 -10.28 -9.40 15.23
CA GLN A 215 -10.92 -10.71 15.21
C GLN A 215 -10.09 -11.72 14.42
N VAL A 216 -9.59 -11.36 13.24
CA VAL A 216 -8.68 -12.21 12.46
C VAL A 216 -7.41 -12.54 13.25
N ARG A 217 -6.84 -11.59 14.01
CA ARG A 217 -5.68 -11.86 14.90
C ARG A 217 -5.98 -12.94 15.94
N LYS A 218 -7.22 -13.02 16.45
CA LYS A 218 -7.63 -14.02 17.45
C LYS A 218 -7.89 -15.38 16.81
N ASP A 219 -8.53 -15.39 15.65
CA ASP A 219 -8.94 -16.62 14.96
C ASP A 219 -7.74 -17.33 14.30
N TYR A 220 -6.71 -16.57 13.93
CA TYR A 220 -5.52 -17.06 13.23
C TYR A 220 -4.22 -16.69 13.98
N PRO A 221 -3.93 -17.30 15.15
CA PRO A 221 -2.78 -16.92 15.99
C PRO A 221 -1.42 -17.22 15.37
N HIS A 222 -1.37 -18.05 14.31
CA HIS A 222 -0.16 -18.33 13.53
C HIS A 222 0.14 -17.25 12.48
N ILE A 223 -0.71 -16.23 12.35
CA ILE A 223 -0.53 -15.10 11.43
C ILE A 223 -0.19 -13.84 12.23
N GLU A 224 0.90 -13.16 11.86
CA GLU A 224 1.20 -11.80 12.32
C GLU A 224 0.61 -10.78 11.34
N LEU A 225 -0.35 -9.99 11.80
CA LEU A 225 -0.96 -8.91 11.01
C LEU A 225 -0.37 -7.54 11.35
N ARG A 226 0.05 -6.79 10.33
CA ARG A 226 0.43 -5.38 10.40
C ARG A 226 -0.56 -4.53 9.63
N VAL A 227 -1.08 -3.49 10.28
CA VAL A 227 -2.06 -2.57 9.68
C VAL A 227 -1.50 -1.17 9.67
N ASN A 228 -1.53 -0.53 8.49
CA ASN A 228 -1.09 0.83 8.27
C ASN A 228 -2.26 1.66 7.75
N GLY A 229 -2.68 2.67 8.52
CA GLY A 229 -3.71 3.62 8.15
C GLY A 229 -4.30 4.34 9.36
N PRO A 230 -5.26 5.26 9.14
CA PRO A 230 -5.84 5.60 7.84
C PRO A 230 -4.84 6.33 6.93
N LEU A 231 -4.88 6.01 5.63
CA LEU A 231 -4.05 6.62 4.59
C LEU A 231 -4.94 7.34 3.56
N PRO A 232 -4.42 8.36 2.86
CA PRO A 232 -4.96 8.74 1.57
C PRO A 232 -5.01 7.52 0.64
N PRO A 233 -6.04 7.40 -0.24
CA PRO A 233 -6.32 6.18 -1.00
C PRO A 233 -5.40 5.98 -2.24
N TYR A 234 -4.09 5.88 -2.01
CA TYR A 234 -3.07 5.68 -3.06
C TYR A 234 -3.29 4.46 -3.94
N SER A 235 -3.85 3.39 -3.38
CA SER A 235 -4.06 2.14 -4.11
C SER A 235 -5.32 2.15 -4.96
N PHE A 236 -6.15 3.19 -4.86
CA PHE A 236 -7.47 3.27 -5.51
C PHE A 236 -7.60 4.42 -6.51
N VAL A 237 -6.51 5.13 -6.80
CA VAL A 237 -6.49 6.23 -7.78
C VAL A 237 -6.25 5.79 -9.23
N GLU A 238 -6.01 4.50 -9.48
CA GLU A 238 -5.44 3.95 -10.74
C GLU A 238 -4.09 4.59 -11.14
N PRO A 239 -3.23 3.87 -11.87
CA PRO A 239 -2.02 4.46 -12.43
C PRO A 239 -2.42 5.39 -13.60
N GLY A 240 -2.80 6.62 -13.29
CA GLY A 240 -2.71 7.71 -14.26
C GLY A 240 -1.27 7.75 -14.82
N PRO A 241 -1.08 8.12 -16.10
CA PRO A 241 0.20 8.00 -16.79
C PRO A 241 1.19 9.02 -16.23
N ALA A 242 1.83 8.66 -15.14
CA ALA A 242 3.23 8.98 -14.94
C ALA A 242 4.02 7.90 -15.69
N GLU A 243 3.95 7.92 -17.02
CA GLU A 243 5.06 7.39 -17.78
C GLU A 243 6.29 8.16 -17.34
N HIS A 244 7.27 7.37 -16.91
CA HIS A 244 8.51 7.82 -16.33
C HIS A 244 9.15 8.95 -17.15
N ALA A 245 9.32 10.11 -16.52
CA ALA A 245 10.33 11.06 -16.94
C ALA A 245 11.71 10.40 -16.75
N GLY A 246 12.17 9.72 -17.81
CA GLY A 246 13.55 9.35 -18.12
C GLY A 246 14.41 8.81 -16.98
N SER A 247 14.32 7.49 -16.74
CA SER A 247 15.50 6.77 -16.25
C SER A 247 16.47 6.61 -17.43
N THR A 248 17.33 7.60 -17.66
CA THR A 248 18.53 7.41 -18.48
C THR A 248 19.52 6.55 -17.70
N ALA A 249 19.30 5.24 -17.68
CA ALA A 249 20.36 4.27 -17.46
C ALA A 249 21.10 4.10 -18.79
N GLY A 250 22.21 4.81 -18.95
CA GLY A 250 23.09 4.64 -20.10
C GLY A 250 23.60 3.20 -20.19
N PRO A 251 23.82 2.67 -21.41
CA PRO A 251 24.36 1.32 -21.57
C PRO A 251 25.76 1.27 -20.97
N GLY A 252 25.92 0.41 -19.96
CA GLY A 252 27.22 0.04 -19.41
C GLY A 252 28.10 -0.50 -20.53
N ILE A 253 29.21 0.18 -20.74
CA ILE A 253 30.24 -0.16 -21.71
C ILE A 253 30.91 -1.44 -21.21
N ALA A 254 30.84 -2.50 -22.02
CA ALA A 254 31.70 -3.66 -21.89
C ALA A 254 33.11 -3.32 -22.39
N GLN A 255 34.13 -3.62 -21.58
CA GLN A 255 35.57 -3.77 -21.86
C GLN A 255 36.26 -3.85 -20.48
N GLU A 256 37.10 -4.81 -20.11
CA GLU A 256 37.77 -5.97 -20.72
C GLU A 256 37.86 -7.08 -19.67
#